data_AF-A0A7S0FSX4-F1
#
_entry.id   AF-A0A7S0FSX4-F1
#
_cell.length_a   1.000
_cell.length_b   1.000
_cell.length_c   1.000
_cell.angle_alpha   90.00
_cell.angle_beta   90.00
_cell.angle_gamma   90.00
#
_symmetry.space_group_name_H-M   'P 1'
#
loop_
_entity.id
_entity.type
_entity.pdbx_description
1 polymer ?
#
loop_
_entity_poly.entity_id
_entity_poly.type
_entity_poly.pdbx_seq_one_letter_code
_entity_poly.pdbx_strand_id
1 'polypeptide(L)'
;QIFSYTAVVIKGGMKPPGDQNAADFEASYISKYVTETLRSTYHHCRSLALRAEFLAKSNQFDSAIAALEDLNALYDPMVHSKAIGNDYGSDHCANTVSVSSLWLLFLHRPGDALKTSNDVVERILPSVDKGNMLGLTLLLMPVMLVLKSHGEARRAWKLYNDHIAEAFGKEAKSAGKPLVRPVMTLLALAADDDGNDATANCDNQIFEKDIAWILDGTEKISDWTDSICTQMGFSPYSVLADVCLRLTKRCNDIGKRTSLITESRRYSQLAEQKIVGIEGNVFLPIPHMLHEPVAKELERFDTNDDGL
;
A
#
# COMPACT_ATOMS: atom_id res chain seq x y z
N GLN A 1 -5.55 -6.63 -29.58
CA GLN A 1 -5.78 -5.73 -28.43
C GLN A 1 -6.39 -6.58 -27.32
N ILE A 2 -5.59 -7.06 -26.38
CA ILE A 2 -6.11 -7.77 -25.21
C ILE A 2 -6.45 -6.70 -24.19
N PHE A 3 -7.68 -6.21 -24.24
CA PHE A 3 -8.21 -5.23 -23.30
C PHE A 3 -8.22 -5.86 -21.90
N SER A 4 -7.64 -5.17 -20.90
CA SER A 4 -7.67 -5.57 -19.49
C SER A 4 -9.09 -5.41 -18.93
N TYR A 5 -9.97 -6.32 -19.33
CA TYR A 5 -11.38 -6.37 -18.96
C TYR A 5 -11.55 -6.44 -17.42
N THR A 6 -10.60 -7.06 -16.70
CA THR A 6 -10.61 -7.19 -15.23
C THR A 6 -10.54 -5.85 -14.49
N ALA A 7 -9.75 -4.89 -14.99
CA ALA A 7 -9.61 -3.58 -14.34
C ALA A 7 -10.86 -2.70 -14.52
N VAL A 8 -11.53 -2.79 -15.67
CA VAL A 8 -12.71 -1.96 -15.97
C VAL A 8 -14.00 -2.62 -15.49
N VAL A 9 -14.15 -3.93 -15.68
CA VAL A 9 -15.40 -4.62 -15.34
C VAL A 9 -15.46 -4.95 -13.85
N ILE A 10 -14.38 -5.44 -13.25
CA ILE A 10 -14.40 -5.92 -11.87
C ILE A 10 -13.99 -4.83 -10.88
N LYS A 11 -12.92 -4.06 -11.17
CA LYS A 11 -12.52 -2.93 -10.30
C LYS A 11 -13.35 -1.65 -10.54
N GLY A 12 -14.04 -1.53 -11.69
CA GLY A 12 -14.89 -0.38 -12.04
C GLY A 12 -16.40 -0.58 -11.80
N GLY A 13 -16.82 -1.72 -11.23
CA GLY A 13 -18.21 -1.96 -10.84
C GLY A 13 -19.18 -2.34 -11.97
N MET A 14 -18.69 -2.84 -13.12
CA MET A 14 -19.60 -3.45 -14.10
C MET A 14 -20.01 -4.85 -13.63
N LYS A 15 -21.31 -5.14 -13.69
CA LYS A 15 -21.83 -6.47 -13.34
C LYS A 15 -21.34 -7.50 -14.36
N PRO A 16 -21.04 -8.74 -13.91
CA PRO A 16 -20.81 -9.86 -14.82
C PRO A 16 -21.97 -9.99 -15.82
N PRO A 17 -21.72 -10.43 -17.07
CA PRO A 17 -22.81 -10.73 -17.99
C PRO A 17 -23.69 -11.88 -17.44
N GLY A 18 -25.00 -11.62 -17.31
CA GLY A 18 -25.98 -12.58 -16.79
C GLY A 18 -26.10 -12.60 -15.27
N ASP A 19 -26.65 -13.70 -14.72
CA ASP A 19 -26.82 -13.91 -13.27
C ASP A 19 -25.60 -14.56 -12.59
N GLN A 20 -24.42 -14.51 -13.22
CA GLN A 20 -23.21 -15.10 -12.65
C GLN A 20 -22.69 -14.28 -11.45
N ASN A 21 -22.23 -14.99 -10.42
CA ASN A 21 -21.46 -14.38 -9.33
C ASN A 21 -20.16 -13.78 -9.90
N ALA A 22 -19.80 -12.58 -9.44
CA ALA A 22 -18.59 -11.87 -9.85
C ALA A 22 -17.31 -12.69 -9.61
N ALA A 23 -17.23 -13.44 -8.51
CA ALA A 23 -16.06 -14.26 -8.20
C ALA A 23 -15.88 -15.41 -9.21
N ASP A 24 -16.98 -16.10 -9.56
CA ASP A 24 -16.94 -17.21 -10.53
C ASP A 24 -16.59 -16.71 -11.93
N PHE A 25 -17.12 -15.54 -12.30
CA PHE A 25 -16.78 -14.88 -13.55
C PHE A 25 -15.30 -14.49 -13.60
N GLU A 26 -14.76 -13.87 -12.55
CA GLU A 26 -13.33 -13.49 -12.45
C GLU A 26 -12.43 -14.72 -12.57
N ALA A 27 -12.75 -15.79 -11.84
CA ALA A 27 -12.00 -17.05 -11.88
C ALA A 27 -11.97 -17.65 -13.30
N SER A 28 -13.14 -17.73 -13.95
CA SER A 28 -13.27 -18.25 -15.32
C SER A 28 -12.49 -17.41 -16.32
N TYR A 29 -12.58 -16.08 -16.21
CA TYR A 29 -11.87 -15.15 -17.07
C TYR A 29 -10.35 -15.31 -16.92
N ILE A 30 -9.83 -15.32 -15.69
CA ILE A 30 -8.39 -15.45 -15.43
C ILE A 30 -7.88 -16.80 -15.96
N SER A 31 -8.60 -17.90 -15.72
CA SER A 31 -8.19 -19.22 -16.23
C SER A 31 -8.08 -19.26 -17.76
N LYS A 32 -9.03 -18.64 -18.47
CA LYS A 32 -8.97 -18.52 -19.93
C LYS A 32 -7.80 -17.64 -20.36
N TYR A 33 -7.62 -16.51 -19.68
CA TYR A 33 -6.58 -15.55 -20.00
C TYR A 33 -5.16 -16.13 -19.85
N VAL A 34 -4.91 -16.91 -18.80
CA VAL A 34 -3.64 -17.62 -18.61
C VAL A 34 -3.37 -18.59 -19.77
N THR A 35 -4.39 -19.30 -20.25
CA THR A 35 -4.28 -20.26 -21.35
C THR A 35 -4.00 -19.57 -22.69
N GLU A 36 -4.73 -18.49 -22.99
CA GLU A 36 -4.63 -17.76 -24.26
C GLU A 36 -3.30 -17.03 -24.43
N THR A 37 -2.67 -16.64 -23.32
CA THR A 37 -1.45 -15.83 -23.32
C THR A 37 -0.15 -16.63 -23.36
N LEU A 38 -0.19 -17.97 -23.30
CA LEU A 38 0.99 -18.85 -23.29
C LEU A 38 2.01 -18.57 -24.40
N ARG A 39 1.58 -17.99 -25.53
CA ARG A 39 2.44 -17.69 -26.68
C ARG A 39 3.09 -16.30 -26.65
N SER A 40 2.72 -15.43 -25.70
CA SER A 40 3.31 -14.09 -25.53
C SER A 40 3.78 -13.92 -24.09
N THR A 41 5.10 -13.88 -23.89
CA THR A 41 5.72 -13.92 -22.57
C THR A 41 5.22 -12.81 -21.63
N TYR A 42 5.16 -11.56 -22.10
CA TYR A 42 4.77 -10.44 -21.23
C TYR A 42 3.25 -10.42 -20.95
N HIS A 43 2.41 -10.84 -21.90
CA HIS A 43 0.98 -11.05 -21.64
C HIS A 43 0.77 -12.20 -20.65
N HIS A 44 1.59 -13.26 -20.75
CA HIS A 44 1.53 -14.38 -19.84
C HIS A 44 1.95 -13.97 -18.42
N CYS A 45 3.04 -13.20 -18.27
CA CYS A 45 3.41 -12.60 -16.99
C CYS A 45 2.23 -11.81 -16.39
N ARG A 46 1.56 -10.96 -17.19
CA ARG A 46 0.39 -10.21 -16.72
C ARG A 46 -0.75 -11.13 -16.27
N SER A 47 -0.98 -12.24 -16.98
CA SER A 47 -2.02 -13.21 -16.61
C SER A 47 -1.72 -13.93 -15.29
N LEU A 48 -0.45 -14.26 -15.02
CA LEU A 48 0.00 -14.87 -13.77
C LEU A 48 -0.12 -13.88 -12.61
N ALA A 49 0.26 -12.61 -12.81
CA ALA A 49 0.05 -11.55 -11.84
C ALA A 49 -1.43 -11.38 -11.46
N LEU A 50 -2.35 -11.40 -12.44
CA LEU A 50 -3.80 -11.36 -12.19
C LEU A 50 -4.28 -12.58 -11.40
N ARG A 51 -3.77 -13.77 -11.72
CA ARG A 51 -4.09 -15.01 -10.99
C ARG A 51 -3.65 -14.92 -9.53
N ALA A 52 -2.44 -14.44 -9.26
CA ALA A 52 -1.95 -14.23 -7.91
C ALA A 52 -2.81 -13.21 -7.14
N GLU A 53 -3.14 -12.06 -7.74
CA GLU A 53 -4.05 -11.06 -7.15
C GLU A 53 -5.41 -11.68 -6.77
N PHE A 54 -6.01 -12.46 -7.68
CA PHE A 54 -7.31 -13.10 -7.44
C PHE A 54 -7.27 -14.13 -6.29
N LEU A 55 -6.24 -14.96 -6.26
CA LEU A 55 -6.04 -15.94 -5.19
C LEU A 55 -5.87 -15.24 -3.83
N ALA A 56 -5.07 -14.16 -3.79
CA ALA A 56 -4.87 -13.37 -2.58
C ALA A 56 -6.18 -12.72 -2.09
N LYS A 57 -6.99 -12.14 -2.98
CA LYS A 57 -8.33 -11.61 -2.64
C LYS A 57 -9.28 -12.68 -2.11
N SER A 58 -9.11 -13.91 -2.56
CA SER A 58 -9.88 -15.07 -2.09
C SER A 58 -9.30 -15.68 -0.80
N ASN A 59 -8.38 -14.98 -0.13
CA ASN A 59 -7.65 -15.42 1.06
C ASN A 59 -6.86 -16.73 0.87
N GLN A 60 -6.51 -17.08 -0.37
CA GLN A 60 -5.70 -18.24 -0.71
C GLN A 60 -4.23 -17.82 -0.89
N PHE A 61 -3.61 -17.30 0.17
CA PHE A 61 -2.28 -16.68 0.09
C PHE A 61 -1.18 -17.66 -0.31
N ASP A 62 -1.18 -18.91 0.18
CA ASP A 62 -0.19 -19.91 -0.25
C ASP A 62 -0.27 -20.20 -1.76
N SER A 63 -1.50 -20.33 -2.29
CA SER A 63 -1.73 -20.49 -3.73
C SER A 63 -1.31 -19.24 -4.51
N ALA A 64 -1.52 -18.04 -3.95
CA ALA A 64 -1.08 -16.79 -4.55
C ALA A 64 0.44 -16.69 -4.64
N ILE A 65 1.16 -17.15 -3.60
CA ILE A 65 2.62 -17.24 -3.58
C ILE A 65 3.12 -18.27 -4.61
N ALA A 66 2.48 -19.43 -4.73
CA ALA A 66 2.83 -20.40 -5.77
C ALA A 66 2.66 -19.82 -7.18
N ALA A 67 1.58 -19.08 -7.44
CA ALA A 67 1.39 -18.39 -8.72
C ALA A 67 2.44 -17.28 -8.97
N LEU A 68 3.00 -16.69 -7.91
CA LEU A 68 4.11 -15.75 -8.01
C LEU A 68 5.44 -16.42 -8.29
N GLU A 69 5.67 -17.65 -7.85
CA GLU A 69 6.85 -18.42 -8.23
C GLU A 69 6.86 -18.67 -9.74
N ASP A 70 5.70 -19.04 -10.32
CA ASP A 70 5.53 -19.16 -11.78
C ASP A 70 5.79 -17.82 -12.48
N LEU A 71 5.29 -16.71 -11.94
CA LEU A 71 5.55 -15.37 -12.48
C LEU A 71 7.04 -15.03 -12.43
N ASN A 72 7.68 -15.21 -11.28
CA ASN A 72 9.09 -14.86 -11.05
C ASN A 72 10.05 -15.68 -11.92
N ALA A 73 9.67 -16.91 -12.29
CA ALA A 73 10.44 -17.73 -13.22
C ALA A 73 10.47 -17.16 -14.66
N LEU A 74 9.49 -16.34 -15.03
CA LEU A 74 9.33 -15.79 -16.38
C LEU A 74 9.59 -14.29 -16.46
N TYR A 75 9.27 -13.55 -15.40
CA TYR A 75 9.25 -12.10 -15.40
C TYR A 75 10.65 -11.50 -15.19
N ASP A 76 11.23 -11.07 -16.31
CA ASP A 76 12.37 -10.14 -16.34
C ASP A 76 11.89 -8.66 -16.48
N PRO A 77 12.06 -7.81 -15.45
CA PRO A 77 11.68 -6.40 -15.49
C PRO A 77 12.36 -5.61 -16.62
N MET A 78 13.63 -5.91 -16.93
CA MET A 78 14.38 -5.20 -17.96
C MET A 78 13.83 -5.44 -19.36
N VAL A 79 13.26 -6.63 -19.57
CA VAL A 79 12.66 -7.03 -20.86
C VAL A 79 11.18 -6.66 -20.92
N HIS A 80 10.44 -6.90 -19.84
CA HIS A 80 8.98 -6.88 -19.89
C HIS A 80 8.34 -5.59 -19.40
N SER A 81 8.97 -4.84 -18.49
CA SER A 81 8.30 -3.73 -17.78
C SER A 81 7.75 -2.66 -18.72
N LYS A 82 8.56 -2.26 -19.72
CA LYS A 82 8.15 -1.27 -20.73
C LYS A 82 6.98 -1.78 -21.59
N ALA A 83 7.02 -3.03 -22.03
CA ALA A 83 5.95 -3.60 -22.86
C ALA A 83 4.63 -3.70 -22.08
N ILE A 84 4.69 -4.16 -20.84
CA ILE A 84 3.53 -4.22 -19.95
C ILE A 84 3.00 -2.82 -19.66
N GLY A 85 3.87 -1.87 -19.33
CA GLY A 85 3.50 -0.47 -19.09
C GLY A 85 2.79 0.17 -20.29
N ASN A 86 3.26 -0.10 -21.51
CA ASN A 86 2.63 0.41 -22.73
C ASN A 86 1.24 -0.18 -22.99
N ASP A 87 1.07 -1.49 -22.80
CA ASP A 87 -0.18 -2.19 -23.14
C ASP A 87 -1.24 -2.06 -22.04
N TYR A 88 -0.83 -1.93 -20.78
CA TYR A 88 -1.72 -1.94 -19.61
C TYR A 88 -1.69 -0.66 -18.78
N GLY A 89 -0.88 0.34 -19.15
CA GLY A 89 -0.73 1.62 -18.44
C GLY A 89 0.15 1.57 -17.20
N SER A 90 0.41 0.39 -16.63
CA SER A 90 1.37 0.21 -15.53
C SER A 90 1.91 -1.22 -15.51
N ASP A 91 3.11 -1.40 -14.96
CA ASP A 91 3.67 -2.73 -14.76
C ASP A 91 3.04 -3.40 -13.54
N HIS A 92 1.91 -4.08 -13.80
CA HIS A 92 1.24 -4.81 -12.75
C HIS A 92 2.03 -6.01 -12.24
N CYS A 93 2.95 -6.59 -13.02
CA CYS A 93 3.77 -7.71 -12.53
C CYS A 93 4.68 -7.22 -11.40
N ALA A 94 5.35 -6.08 -11.64
CA ALA A 94 6.15 -5.39 -10.61
C ALA A 94 5.32 -5.09 -9.35
N ASN A 95 4.12 -4.53 -9.52
CA ASN A 95 3.23 -4.20 -8.40
C ASN A 95 2.79 -5.44 -7.62
N THR A 96 2.41 -6.53 -8.29
CA THR A 96 2.00 -7.77 -7.61
C THR A 96 3.16 -8.41 -6.85
N VAL A 97 4.37 -8.43 -7.43
CA VAL A 97 5.57 -8.91 -6.72
C VAL A 97 5.82 -8.06 -5.46
N SER A 98 5.71 -6.74 -5.56
CA SER A 98 5.86 -5.87 -4.39
C SER A 98 4.80 -6.12 -3.32
N VAL A 99 3.52 -6.13 -3.70
CA VAL A 99 2.40 -6.39 -2.77
C VAL A 99 2.52 -7.75 -2.09
N SER A 100 3.12 -8.74 -2.75
CA SER A 100 3.35 -10.06 -2.15
C SER A 100 4.24 -10.05 -0.91
N SER A 101 5.08 -9.03 -0.74
CA SER A 101 5.83 -8.83 0.50
C SER A 101 4.90 -8.68 1.71
N LEU A 102 3.73 -8.05 1.54
CA LEU A 102 2.72 -7.95 2.59
C LEU A 102 1.99 -9.29 2.82
N TRP A 103 1.82 -10.10 1.77
CA TRP A 103 1.23 -11.44 1.90
C TRP A 103 2.15 -12.34 2.73
N LEU A 104 3.45 -12.27 2.45
CA LEU A 104 4.47 -12.98 3.22
C LEU A 104 4.52 -12.50 4.68
N LEU A 105 4.40 -11.19 4.92
CA LEU A 105 4.31 -10.67 6.28
C LEU A 105 3.06 -11.19 7.01
N PHE A 106 1.91 -11.21 6.32
CA PHE A 106 0.65 -11.75 6.84
C PHE A 106 0.73 -13.24 7.17
N LEU A 107 1.46 -14.01 6.36
CA LEU A 107 1.73 -15.44 6.60
C LEU A 107 2.82 -15.69 7.67
N HIS A 108 3.23 -14.67 8.44
CA HIS A 108 4.30 -14.74 9.43
C HIS A 108 5.64 -15.22 8.85
N ARG A 109 5.95 -14.81 7.61
CA ARG A 109 7.22 -15.06 6.91
C ARG A 109 8.02 -13.75 6.71
N PRO A 110 8.43 -13.06 7.80
CA PRO A 110 9.06 -11.74 7.72
C PRO A 110 10.37 -11.74 6.92
N GLY A 111 11.20 -12.78 7.05
CA GLY A 111 12.45 -12.90 6.28
C GLY A 111 12.22 -12.97 4.77
N ASP A 112 11.19 -13.70 4.33
CA ASP A 112 10.82 -13.75 2.92
C ASP A 112 10.21 -12.43 2.44
N ALA A 113 9.40 -11.77 3.28
CA ALA A 113 8.86 -10.45 3.00
C ALA A 113 9.97 -9.42 2.76
N LEU A 114 11.00 -9.41 3.61
CA LEU A 114 12.17 -8.55 3.47
C LEU A 114 12.99 -8.89 2.23
N LYS A 115 13.21 -10.19 1.95
CA LYS A 115 13.89 -10.65 0.74
C LYS A 115 13.18 -10.18 -0.53
N THR A 116 11.87 -10.33 -0.61
CA THR A 116 11.05 -9.86 -1.72
C THR A 116 11.10 -8.34 -1.85
N SER A 117 11.07 -7.62 -0.72
CA SER A 117 11.21 -6.16 -0.71
C SER A 117 12.56 -5.71 -1.26
N ASN A 118 13.65 -6.39 -0.91
CA ASN A 118 14.98 -6.12 -1.46
C ASN A 118 15.06 -6.43 -2.96
N ASP A 119 14.50 -7.55 -3.42
CA ASP A 119 14.45 -7.89 -4.85
C ASP A 119 13.68 -6.82 -5.66
N VAL A 120 12.58 -6.29 -5.13
CA VAL A 120 11.86 -5.18 -5.77
C VAL A 120 12.76 -3.96 -5.93
N VAL A 121 13.52 -3.59 -4.90
CA VAL A 121 14.40 -2.42 -4.94
C VAL A 121 15.59 -2.61 -5.88
N GLU A 122 16.21 -3.79 -5.85
CA GLU A 122 17.45 -4.06 -6.56
C GLU A 122 17.22 -4.42 -8.03
N ARG A 123 16.19 -5.22 -8.32
CA ARG A 123 15.95 -5.80 -9.65
C ARG A 123 14.81 -5.13 -10.41
N ILE A 124 13.71 -4.75 -9.74
CA ILE A 124 12.49 -4.30 -10.42
C ILE A 124 12.44 -2.78 -10.57
N LEU A 125 12.65 -2.04 -9.47
CA LEU A 125 12.58 -0.58 -9.41
C LEU A 125 13.41 0.13 -10.49
N PRO A 126 14.63 -0.33 -10.85
CA PRO A 126 15.42 0.32 -11.91
C PRO A 126 14.77 0.29 -13.30
N SER A 127 13.88 -0.68 -13.56
CA SER A 127 13.23 -0.88 -14.86
C SER A 127 11.87 -0.17 -14.99
N VAL A 128 11.31 0.32 -13.89
CA VAL A 128 9.98 0.93 -13.87
C VAL A 128 10.03 2.37 -14.36
N ASP A 129 9.02 2.76 -15.16
CA ASP A 129 8.88 4.12 -15.67
C ASP A 129 8.70 5.14 -14.54
N LYS A 130 9.68 6.04 -14.42
CA LYS A 130 9.68 7.12 -13.42
C LYS A 130 8.63 8.19 -13.70
N GLY A 131 8.08 8.26 -14.91
CA GLY A 131 6.94 9.13 -15.22
C GLY A 131 5.62 8.63 -14.64
N ASN A 132 5.49 7.32 -14.38
CA ASN A 132 4.29 6.73 -13.81
C ASN A 132 4.29 6.79 -12.28
N MET A 133 4.06 8.00 -11.75
CA MET A 133 4.15 8.26 -10.31
C MET A 133 3.17 7.44 -9.47
N LEU A 134 1.96 7.16 -9.97
CA LEU A 134 1.01 6.31 -9.25
C LEU A 134 1.52 4.86 -9.22
N GLY A 135 1.99 4.34 -10.36
CA GLY A 135 2.61 3.01 -10.43
C GLY A 135 3.81 2.88 -9.49
N LEU A 136 4.72 3.85 -9.49
CA LEU A 136 5.85 3.88 -8.56
C LEU A 136 5.41 3.94 -7.08
N THR A 137 4.37 4.73 -6.77
CA THR A 137 3.84 4.79 -5.40
C THR A 137 3.29 3.42 -4.98
N LEU A 138 2.48 2.79 -5.84
CA LEU A 138 1.92 1.45 -5.56
C LEU A 138 3.01 0.37 -5.47
N LEU A 139 4.10 0.51 -6.23
CA LEU A 139 5.25 -0.37 -6.16
C LEU A 139 6.02 -0.22 -4.84
N LEU A 140 6.29 1.02 -4.40
CA LEU A 140 7.14 1.23 -3.23
C LEU A 140 6.39 1.14 -1.90
N MET A 141 5.09 1.41 -1.86
CA MET A 141 4.33 1.39 -0.60
C MET A 141 4.44 0.06 0.19
N PRO A 142 4.24 -1.13 -0.41
CA PRO A 142 4.45 -2.40 0.28
C PRO A 142 5.87 -2.56 0.82
N VAL A 143 6.88 -2.24 0.01
CA VAL A 143 8.31 -2.26 0.40
C VAL A 143 8.54 -1.37 1.62
N MET A 144 7.99 -0.15 1.64
CA MET A 144 8.18 0.78 2.77
C MET A 144 7.57 0.23 4.06
N LEU A 145 6.39 -0.39 3.98
CA LEU A 145 5.69 -0.96 5.13
C LEU A 145 6.44 -2.17 5.70
N VAL A 146 7.02 -3.01 4.84
CA VAL A 146 7.85 -4.14 5.27
C VAL A 146 9.17 -3.65 5.86
N LEU A 147 9.85 -2.68 5.25
CA LEU A 147 11.06 -2.10 5.82
C LEU A 147 10.79 -1.46 7.19
N LYS A 148 9.67 -0.71 7.33
CA LYS A 148 9.22 -0.14 8.61
C LYS A 148 9.03 -1.23 9.67
N SER A 149 8.38 -2.36 9.33
CA SER A 149 8.15 -3.44 10.31
C SER A 149 9.42 -4.18 10.73
N HIS A 150 10.53 -4.00 10.00
CA HIS A 150 11.85 -4.56 10.31
C HIS A 150 12.81 -3.56 10.98
N GLY A 151 12.34 -2.38 11.40
CA GLY A 151 13.20 -1.34 11.98
C GLY A 151 14.12 -0.68 10.95
N GLU A 152 13.78 -0.75 9.67
CA GLU A 152 14.49 -0.09 8.57
C GLU A 152 13.73 1.16 8.08
N ALA A 153 12.99 1.84 8.96
CA ALA A 153 12.15 2.97 8.58
C ALA A 153 12.95 4.12 7.95
N ARG A 154 14.22 4.31 8.35
CA ARG A 154 15.13 5.30 7.73
C ARG A 154 15.49 4.96 6.28
N ARG A 155 15.75 3.68 6.00
CA ARG A 155 16.03 3.20 4.64
C ARG A 155 14.78 3.36 3.78
N ALA A 156 13.62 3.02 4.32
CA ALA A 156 12.32 3.25 3.67
C ALA A 156 12.12 4.73 3.34
N TRP A 157 12.33 5.61 4.33
CA TRP A 157 12.20 7.06 4.14
C TRP A 157 13.08 7.56 3.00
N LYS A 158 14.36 7.17 2.99
CA LYS A 158 15.31 7.58 1.94
C LYS A 158 14.87 7.08 0.56
N LEU A 159 14.49 5.81 0.47
CA LEU A 159 14.04 5.21 -0.78
C LEU A 159 12.78 5.90 -1.33
N TYR A 160 11.80 6.19 -0.47
CA TYR A 160 10.59 6.91 -0.86
C TYR A 160 10.88 8.36 -1.24
N ASN A 161 11.78 9.03 -0.52
CA ASN A 161 12.21 10.39 -0.84
C ASN A 161 12.84 10.46 -2.24
N ASP A 162 13.87 9.64 -2.47
CA ASP A 162 14.71 9.64 -3.66
C ASP A 162 13.91 9.30 -4.93
N HIS A 163 12.87 8.47 -4.82
CA HIS A 163 12.10 7.99 -5.97
C HIS A 163 10.71 8.61 -6.14
N ILE A 164 10.10 9.11 -5.06
CA ILE A 164 8.72 9.60 -5.08
C ILE A 164 8.66 11.07 -4.69
N ALA A 165 9.07 11.41 -3.46
CA ALA A 165 8.80 12.73 -2.89
C ALA A 165 9.49 13.85 -3.68
N GLU A 166 10.76 13.67 -4.04
CA GLU A 166 11.50 14.66 -4.84
C GLU A 166 10.94 14.79 -6.26
N ALA A 167 10.52 13.66 -6.86
CA ALA A 167 10.01 13.61 -8.22
C ALA A 167 8.63 14.27 -8.38
N PHE A 168 7.79 14.28 -7.33
CA PHE A 168 6.47 14.93 -7.40
C PHE A 168 6.55 16.47 -7.54
N GLY A 169 7.65 17.10 -7.12
CA GLY A 169 7.83 18.56 -7.20
C GLY A 169 6.62 19.36 -6.69
N LYS A 170 6.50 20.63 -7.07
CA LYS A 170 5.30 21.44 -6.75
C LYS A 170 4.14 21.16 -7.70
N GLU A 171 4.40 20.83 -8.96
CA GLU A 171 3.41 20.89 -10.05
C GLU A 171 2.89 19.55 -10.57
N ALA A 172 3.42 18.39 -10.14
CA ALA A 172 2.92 17.13 -10.66
C ALA A 172 1.45 16.91 -10.29
N LYS A 173 0.64 16.52 -11.27
CA LYS A 173 -0.76 16.10 -11.12
C LYS A 173 -0.79 14.58 -11.22
N SER A 174 -0.73 13.89 -10.10
CA SER A 174 -0.95 12.44 -10.04
C SER A 174 -1.76 12.10 -8.80
N ALA A 175 -2.60 11.07 -8.92
CA ALA A 175 -3.45 10.61 -7.83
C ALA A 175 -2.65 10.02 -6.65
N GLY A 176 -1.35 9.73 -6.83
CA GLY A 176 -0.45 9.35 -5.74
C GLY A 176 0.05 10.53 -4.90
N LYS A 177 -0.04 11.78 -5.40
CA LYS A 177 0.47 12.98 -4.70
C LYS A 177 -0.04 13.12 -3.26
N PRO A 178 -1.33 12.87 -2.98
CA PRO A 178 -1.85 13.00 -1.61
C PRO A 178 -1.23 12.01 -0.62
N LEU A 179 -0.61 10.91 -1.09
CA LEU A 179 0.06 9.92 -0.26
C LEU A 179 1.46 10.35 0.19
N VAL A 180 2.11 11.25 -0.56
CA VAL A 180 3.53 11.59 -0.34
C VAL A 180 3.77 12.10 1.07
N ARG A 181 2.99 13.10 1.50
CA ARG A 181 3.20 13.72 2.80
C ARG A 181 2.90 12.77 3.97
N PRO A 182 1.73 12.09 4.04
CA PRO A 182 1.46 11.11 5.09
C PRO A 182 2.53 10.04 5.22
N VAL A 183 3.00 9.49 4.10
CA VAL A 183 3.99 8.41 4.09
C VAL A 183 5.35 8.93 4.54
N MET A 184 5.78 10.09 4.03
CA MET A 184 7.04 10.71 4.44
C MET A 184 7.04 11.06 5.94
N THR A 185 5.95 11.62 6.45
CA THR A 185 5.82 11.91 7.88
C THR A 185 5.83 10.63 8.71
N LEU A 186 5.09 9.59 8.30
CA LEU A 186 5.09 8.29 8.99
C LEU A 186 6.49 7.69 9.08
N LEU A 187 7.20 7.63 7.95
CA LEU A 187 8.54 7.04 7.88
C LEU A 187 9.56 7.87 8.66
N ALA A 188 9.43 9.20 8.68
CA ALA A 188 10.28 10.08 9.49
C ALA A 188 10.06 9.86 10.99
N LEU A 189 8.80 9.75 11.42
CA LEU A 189 8.44 9.45 12.82
C LEU A 189 8.98 8.07 13.22
N ALA A 190 8.72 7.04 12.42
CA ALA A 190 9.20 5.68 12.70
C ALA A 190 10.73 5.57 12.71
N ALA A 191 11.44 6.26 11.81
CA ALA A 191 12.90 6.27 11.77
C ALA A 191 13.56 6.91 13.00
N ASP A 192 12.82 7.78 13.69
CA ASP A 192 13.26 8.41 14.94
C ASP A 192 12.90 7.55 16.16
N ASP A 193 11.80 6.79 16.11
CA ASP A 193 11.46 5.79 17.14
C ASP A 193 12.46 4.62 17.18
N ASP A 194 13.09 4.28 16.05
CA ASP A 194 14.09 3.20 15.94
C ASP A 194 15.41 3.47 16.69
N GLY A 195 15.60 4.68 17.27
CA GLY A 195 16.73 4.98 18.17
C GLY A 195 18.13 4.95 17.53
N ASN A 196 18.22 4.83 16.21
CA ASN A 196 19.50 4.87 15.50
C ASN A 196 20.01 6.32 15.38
N ASP A 197 20.78 6.67 16.39
CA ASP A 197 21.30 7.98 16.73
C ASP A 197 22.33 8.52 15.70
N ALA A 198 21.99 9.68 15.14
CA ALA A 198 22.83 10.62 14.38
C ALA A 198 22.01 11.88 14.01
N THR A 199 20.67 11.80 14.06
CA THR A 199 19.76 12.93 13.87
C THR A 199 18.68 13.00 14.96
N ALA A 200 19.02 12.70 16.23
CA ALA A 200 18.18 13.03 17.40
C ALA A 200 17.90 14.56 17.56
N ASN A 201 18.23 15.36 16.55
CA ASN A 201 17.85 16.75 16.34
C ASN A 201 16.76 16.89 15.26
N CYS A 202 15.84 15.94 15.13
CA CYS A 202 14.55 16.27 14.52
C CYS A 202 13.80 17.14 15.53
N ASP A 203 14.17 18.42 15.56
CA ASP A 203 13.58 19.47 16.37
C ASP A 203 12.05 19.35 16.27
N ASN A 204 11.33 19.41 17.39
CA ASN A 204 9.86 19.29 17.40
C ASN A 204 9.20 20.26 16.40
N GLN A 205 9.90 21.36 16.06
CA GLN A 205 9.53 22.30 15.00
C GLN A 205 9.37 21.68 13.60
N ILE A 206 10.04 20.57 13.28
CA ILE A 206 9.93 19.89 11.97
C ILE A 206 8.49 19.38 11.79
N PHE A 207 7.92 18.79 12.84
CA PHE A 207 6.59 18.20 12.79
C PHE A 207 5.46 19.20 13.01
N GLU A 208 5.72 20.41 13.50
CA GLU A 208 4.70 21.46 13.66
C GLU A 208 3.98 21.77 12.33
N LYS A 209 4.70 21.74 11.21
CA LYS A 209 4.09 21.91 9.88
C LYS A 209 3.18 20.76 9.51
N ASP A 210 3.52 19.53 9.91
CA ASP A 210 2.72 18.34 9.65
C ASP A 210 1.48 18.28 10.54
N ILE A 211 1.61 18.67 11.81
CA ILE A 211 0.48 18.84 12.72
C ILE A 211 -0.49 19.89 12.17
N ALA A 212 0.01 21.07 11.80
CA ALA A 212 -0.82 22.13 11.23
C ALA A 212 -1.52 21.68 9.93
N TRP A 213 -0.83 20.89 9.09
CA TRP A 213 -1.42 20.35 7.88
C TRP A 213 -2.50 19.32 8.16
N ILE A 214 -2.29 18.37 9.09
CA ILE A 214 -3.32 17.38 9.45
C ILE A 214 -4.57 18.07 10.00
N LEU A 215 -4.37 19.07 10.87
CA LEU A 215 -5.45 19.74 11.59
C LEU A 215 -6.13 20.88 10.80
N ASP A 216 -5.76 21.14 9.55
CA ASP A 216 -6.35 22.24 8.77
C ASP A 216 -7.80 21.99 8.31
N GLY A 217 -8.37 20.81 8.60
CA GLY A 217 -9.75 20.43 8.29
C GLY A 217 -10.02 20.07 6.83
N THR A 218 -9.00 20.06 5.97
CA THR A 218 -9.16 19.68 4.56
C THR A 218 -9.08 18.18 4.36
N GLU A 219 -9.85 17.66 3.38
CA GLU A 219 -9.75 16.26 2.99
C GLU A 219 -8.37 15.96 2.41
N LYS A 220 -7.69 14.95 2.98
CA LYS A 220 -6.31 14.62 2.64
C LYS A 220 -6.19 13.57 1.56
N ILE A 221 -7.09 12.60 1.57
CA ILE A 221 -7.10 11.45 0.65
C ILE A 221 -8.51 11.31 0.13
N SER A 222 -8.66 11.23 -1.19
CA SER A 222 -9.95 10.95 -1.82
C SER A 222 -10.36 9.50 -1.63
N ASP A 223 -11.67 9.26 -1.55
CA ASP A 223 -12.24 7.92 -1.42
C ASP A 223 -11.72 6.93 -2.49
N TRP A 224 -11.60 7.39 -3.73
CA TRP A 224 -11.07 6.58 -4.85
C TRP A 224 -9.62 6.13 -4.61
N THR A 225 -8.76 7.02 -4.11
CA THR A 225 -7.34 6.71 -3.87
C THR A 225 -7.22 5.68 -2.76
N ASP A 226 -7.96 5.89 -1.67
CA ASP A 226 -7.97 4.97 -0.54
C ASP A 226 -8.55 3.59 -0.92
N SER A 227 -9.62 3.55 -1.73
CA SER A 227 -10.18 2.30 -2.24
C SER A 227 -9.17 1.49 -3.07
N ILE A 228 -8.41 2.13 -3.95
CA ILE A 228 -7.36 1.45 -4.72
C ILE A 228 -6.24 0.92 -3.81
N CYS A 229 -5.74 1.75 -2.90
CA CYS A 229 -4.65 1.35 -2.01
C CYS A 229 -5.06 0.22 -1.07
N THR A 230 -6.29 0.27 -0.54
CA THR A 230 -6.79 -0.74 0.40
C THR A 230 -6.89 -2.10 -0.28
N GLN A 231 -7.33 -2.14 -1.54
CA GLN A 231 -7.32 -3.35 -2.36
C GLN A 231 -5.90 -3.87 -2.67
N MET A 232 -4.88 -3.01 -2.57
CA MET A 232 -3.47 -3.36 -2.73
C MET A 232 -2.81 -3.76 -1.40
N GLY A 233 -3.55 -3.77 -0.30
CA GLY A 233 -3.07 -4.26 0.99
C GLY A 233 -2.83 -3.20 2.06
N PHE A 234 -3.09 -1.91 1.81
CA PHE A 234 -2.93 -0.87 2.85
C PHE A 234 -3.93 0.27 2.70
N SER A 235 -4.46 0.82 3.80
CA SER A 235 -5.31 2.02 3.74
C SER A 235 -4.50 3.29 4.04
N PRO A 236 -4.52 4.29 3.14
CA PRO A 236 -4.04 5.64 3.43
C PRO A 236 -4.64 6.27 4.69
N TYR A 237 -5.90 5.97 5.02
CA TYR A 237 -6.49 6.41 6.28
C TYR A 237 -5.85 5.72 7.49
N SER A 238 -5.53 4.43 7.42
CA SER A 238 -4.74 3.78 8.48
C SER A 238 -3.36 4.42 8.65
N VAL A 239 -2.71 4.83 7.55
CA VAL A 239 -1.43 5.56 7.59
C VAL A 239 -1.58 6.90 8.30
N LEU A 240 -2.62 7.68 7.96
CA LEU A 240 -2.90 8.96 8.62
C LEU A 240 -3.23 8.79 10.11
N ALA A 241 -3.98 7.75 10.47
CA ALA A 241 -4.26 7.45 11.88
C ALA A 241 -2.97 7.15 12.67
N ASP A 242 -2.05 6.34 12.11
CA ASP A 242 -0.72 6.05 12.69
C ASP A 242 0.12 7.33 12.83
N VAL A 243 0.13 8.19 11.81
CA VAL A 243 0.81 9.50 11.85
C VAL A 243 0.25 10.36 12.99
N CYS A 244 -1.06 10.50 13.10
CA CYS A 244 -1.68 11.29 14.16
C CYS A 244 -1.31 10.77 15.55
N LEU A 245 -1.35 9.45 15.77
CA LEU A 245 -0.95 8.85 17.06
C LEU A 245 0.50 9.16 17.43
N ARG A 246 1.41 8.99 16.48
CA ARG A 246 2.84 9.25 16.70
C ARG A 246 3.12 10.73 16.95
N LEU A 247 2.44 11.61 16.23
CA LEU A 247 2.53 13.06 16.47
C LEU A 247 1.97 13.44 17.84
N THR A 248 0.89 12.82 18.32
CA THR A 248 0.36 13.05 19.67
C THR A 248 1.41 12.79 20.75
N LYS A 249 2.22 11.73 20.60
CA LYS A 249 3.29 11.39 21.55
C LYS A 249 4.43 12.41 21.58
N ARG A 250 4.57 13.22 20.53
CA ARG A 250 5.66 14.21 20.36
C ARG A 250 5.19 15.66 20.51
N CYS A 251 3.88 15.88 20.54
CA CYS A 251 3.30 17.21 20.68
C CYS A 251 3.22 17.57 22.16
N ASN A 252 3.78 18.71 22.56
CA ASN A 252 3.69 19.19 23.95
C ASN A 252 2.41 20.00 24.23
N ASP A 253 1.72 20.45 23.19
CA ASP A 253 0.50 21.25 23.30
C ASP A 253 -0.71 20.33 23.50
N ILE A 254 -1.35 20.43 24.67
CA ILE A 254 -2.51 19.59 25.06
C ILE A 254 -3.67 19.75 24.07
N GLY A 255 -3.95 20.96 23.60
CA GLY A 255 -5.04 21.22 22.65
C GLY A 255 -4.79 20.55 21.30
N LYS A 256 -3.55 20.63 20.80
CA LYS A 256 -3.14 19.93 19.58
C LYS A 256 -3.14 18.41 19.77
N ARG A 257 -2.70 17.88 20.91
CA ARG A 257 -2.76 16.44 21.24
C ARG A 257 -4.20 15.93 21.18
N THR A 258 -5.15 16.60 21.85
CA THR A 258 -6.58 16.23 21.79
C THR A 258 -7.12 16.25 20.36
N SER A 259 -6.73 17.25 19.57
CA SER A 259 -7.14 17.38 18.17
C SER A 259 -6.56 16.25 17.30
N LEU A 260 -5.29 15.90 17.50
CA LEU A 260 -4.62 14.79 16.79
C LEU A 260 -5.24 13.44 17.14
N ILE A 261 -5.57 13.18 18.41
CA ILE A 261 -6.28 11.96 18.81
C ILE A 261 -7.65 11.90 18.12
N THR A 262 -8.38 13.02 18.10
CA THR A 262 -9.70 13.10 17.44
C THR A 262 -9.61 12.78 15.95
N GLU A 263 -8.64 13.38 15.24
CA GLU A 263 -8.41 13.07 13.82
C GLU A 263 -7.91 11.64 13.60
N SER A 264 -7.07 11.10 14.50
CA SER A 264 -6.64 9.71 14.43
C SER A 264 -7.82 8.75 14.50
N ARG A 265 -8.76 8.96 15.44
CA ARG A 265 -10.01 8.18 15.53
C ARG A 265 -10.83 8.28 14.26
N ARG A 266 -11.00 9.49 13.72
CA ARG A 266 -11.75 9.72 12.48
C ARG A 266 -11.15 8.94 11.31
N TYR A 267 -9.83 9.01 11.11
CA TYR A 267 -9.16 8.25 10.06
C TYR A 267 -9.20 6.73 10.31
N SER A 268 -9.06 6.30 11.57
CA SER A 268 -9.19 4.89 11.95
C SER A 268 -10.55 4.34 11.54
N GLN A 269 -11.64 5.04 11.86
CA GLN A 269 -13.00 4.65 11.48
C GLN A 269 -13.21 4.61 9.96
N LEU A 270 -12.66 5.58 9.23
CA LEU A 270 -12.74 5.60 7.76
C LEU A 270 -12.01 4.41 7.13
N ALA A 271 -10.86 4.01 7.68
CA ALA A 271 -10.16 2.81 7.25
C ALA A 271 -10.97 1.54 7.57
N GLU A 272 -11.46 1.43 8.81
CA GLU A 272 -12.17 0.26 9.30
C GLU A 272 -13.44 -0.04 8.49
N GLN A 273 -14.19 0.98 8.08
CA GLN A 273 -15.38 0.85 7.22
C GLN A 273 -15.12 0.12 5.88
N LYS A 274 -13.88 0.08 5.42
CA LYS A 274 -13.48 -0.61 4.17
C LYS A 274 -12.77 -1.94 4.40
N ILE A 275 -12.31 -2.18 5.62
CA ILE A 275 -11.51 -3.34 6.00
C ILE A 275 -12.40 -4.39 6.67
N VAL A 276 -13.35 -3.94 7.48
CA VAL A 276 -14.24 -4.74 8.33
C VAL A 276 -15.69 -4.53 7.90
N GLY A 277 -16.44 -5.62 7.84
CA GLY A 277 -17.86 -5.61 7.51
C GLY A 277 -18.78 -5.17 8.65
N ILE A 278 -20.05 -5.01 8.30
CA ILE A 278 -21.13 -4.61 9.23
C ILE A 278 -21.22 -5.57 10.44
N GLU A 279 -20.90 -6.84 10.23
CA GLU A 279 -20.95 -7.89 11.27
C GLU A 279 -19.60 -8.08 12.00
N GLY A 280 -18.61 -7.21 11.77
CA GLY A 280 -17.26 -7.36 12.33
C GLY A 280 -16.36 -8.34 11.58
N ASN A 281 -16.84 -8.93 10.48
CA ASN A 281 -16.06 -9.85 9.66
C ASN A 281 -14.98 -9.08 8.87
N VAL A 282 -13.72 -9.48 9.01
CA VAL A 282 -12.60 -8.89 8.26
C VAL A 282 -12.65 -9.38 6.81
N PHE A 283 -12.89 -8.48 5.85
CA PHE A 283 -12.91 -8.82 4.42
C PHE A 283 -11.54 -8.64 3.76
N LEU A 284 -10.72 -7.72 4.29
CA LEU A 284 -9.39 -7.43 3.77
C LEU A 284 -8.34 -7.66 4.87
N PRO A 285 -7.83 -8.91 5.00
CA PRO A 285 -7.01 -9.28 6.16
C PRO A 285 -5.63 -8.60 6.19
N ILE A 286 -5.05 -8.26 5.04
CA ILE A 286 -3.75 -7.59 4.98
C ILE A 286 -3.86 -6.12 5.45
N PRO A 287 -4.78 -5.28 4.91
CA PRO A 287 -5.03 -3.97 5.48
C PRO A 287 -5.38 -4.03 6.97
N HIS A 288 -6.18 -5.02 7.38
CA HIS A 288 -6.52 -5.20 8.80
C HIS A 288 -5.29 -5.44 9.67
N MET A 289 -4.39 -6.36 9.27
CA MET A 289 -3.14 -6.63 9.99
C MET A 289 -2.31 -5.35 10.20
N LEU A 290 -2.26 -4.46 9.22
CA LEU A 290 -1.52 -3.20 9.33
C LEU A 290 -2.26 -2.14 10.15
N HIS A 291 -3.60 -2.19 10.16
CA HIS A 291 -4.47 -1.22 10.82
C HIS A 291 -4.68 -1.53 12.30
N GLU A 292 -4.86 -2.80 12.66
CA GLU A 292 -5.25 -3.26 13.99
C GLU A 292 -4.35 -2.72 15.12
N PRO A 293 -3.01 -2.63 14.98
CA PRO A 293 -2.17 -2.06 16.03
C PRO A 293 -2.51 -0.59 16.36
N VAL A 294 -2.89 0.19 15.34
CA VAL A 294 -3.28 1.60 15.48
C VAL A 294 -4.63 1.71 16.20
N ALA A 295 -5.61 0.90 15.79
CA ALA A 295 -6.93 0.87 16.42
C ALA A 295 -6.83 0.48 17.91
N LYS A 296 -6.09 -0.58 18.23
CA LYS A 296 -5.85 -1.01 19.62
C LYS A 296 -5.13 0.03 20.46
N GLU A 297 -4.25 0.82 19.86
CA GLU A 297 -3.58 1.91 20.57
C GLU A 297 -4.55 3.06 20.88
N LEU A 298 -5.47 3.38 19.96
CA LEU A 298 -6.50 4.40 20.19
C LEU A 298 -7.46 4.04 21.34
N GLU A 299 -7.85 2.77 21.47
CA GLU A 299 -8.71 2.29 22.57
C GLU A 299 -8.06 2.51 23.95
N ARG A 300 -6.73 2.52 24.03
CA ARG A 300 -6.00 2.80 25.28
C ARG A 300 -6.09 4.26 25.72
N PHE A 301 -6.34 5.18 24.78
CA PHE A 301 -6.61 6.57 25.11
C PHE A 301 -8.02 6.80 25.66
N ASP A 302 -8.95 5.84 25.46
CA ASP A 302 -10.32 5.93 26.00
C ASP A 302 -10.41 5.41 27.45
N THR A 303 -9.48 4.55 27.85
CA THR A 303 -9.49 3.86 29.15
C THR A 303 -8.62 4.54 30.21
N ASN A 304 -7.67 5.38 29.78
CA ASN A 304 -6.83 6.17 30.67
C ASN A 304 -7.32 7.63 30.69
N ASP A 305 -8.19 7.96 31.65
CA ASP A 305 -8.58 9.36 31.98
C ASP A 305 -7.35 10.23 32.36
N ASP A 306 -6.19 9.62 32.63
CA ASP A 306 -4.98 10.28 33.11
C ASP A 306 -3.98 10.69 32.01
N GLY A 307 -4.36 10.61 30.72
CA GLY A 307 -3.45 10.74 29.59
C GLY A 307 -3.32 12.12 28.91
N LEU A 308 -4.06 13.14 29.34
CA LEU A 308 -4.03 14.48 28.74
C LEU A 308 -3.26 15.50 29.60
#